data_AF-A0A852J2Y0-F1
#
_entry.id   AF-A0A852J2Y0-F1
#
_cell.length_a   1.000
_cell.length_b   1.000
_cell.length_c   1.000
_cell.angle_alpha   90.00
_cell.angle_beta   90.00
_cell.angle_gamma   90.00
#
_symmetry.space_group_name_H-M   'P 1'
#
loop_
_entity.id
_entity.type
_entity.pdbx_description
1 polymer ?
#
loop_
_entity_poly.entity_id
_entity_poly.type
_entity_poly.pdbx_seq_one_letter_code
_entity_poly.pdbx_strand_id
1 'polypeptide(L)'
;MKEELRRNAPGSSPVRRRSSSQVCQEVLRDTGAMPGMITFSQEYVAKELTQSFFTIVQKIQRKVSASCHAREPSDLFPVLPGSHLPLNNPALELIKYVCKVLSLDANVTNQVTKLRRDLLRLIEVGEFSAAAQFRDPCRSYVLPEVICRNCNFCRDLDLCKDSAASSQDGSVPPSWVCSSCQAPYDTAAIEAALVEALQKQLMAFVLQDLVCRKCQGVKEAHMPLYCSCAGDFALTISSQAFRDHISVFQSIAQHYGMAFLLETIEWLLHTSPQLQH
;
A
#
# COMPACT_ATOMS: atom_id res chain seq x y z
N MET A 1 3.33 -20.24 -53.40
CA MET A 1 2.70 -18.90 -53.28
C MET A 1 1.42 -18.85 -52.43
N LYS A 2 0.70 -19.97 -52.18
CA LYS A 2 -0.44 -20.00 -51.22
C LYS A 2 -0.03 -20.23 -49.75
N GLU A 3 1.21 -20.64 -49.51
CA GLU A 3 1.69 -21.04 -48.17
C GLU A 3 2.38 -19.87 -47.41
N GLU A 4 2.94 -18.91 -48.15
CA GLU A 4 3.59 -17.71 -47.61
C GLU A 4 2.57 -16.68 -47.04
N LEU A 5 1.34 -16.66 -47.57
CA LEU A 5 0.27 -15.76 -47.12
C LEU A 5 -0.35 -16.13 -45.77
N ARG A 6 -0.10 -17.35 -45.25
CA ARG A 6 -0.58 -17.77 -43.92
C ARG A 6 0.35 -17.36 -42.77
N ARG A 7 1.55 -16.87 -43.05
CA ARG A 7 2.51 -16.43 -42.01
C ARG A 7 2.29 -15.00 -41.52
N ASN A 8 1.55 -14.18 -42.27
CA ASN A 8 1.38 -12.75 -42.00
C ASN A 8 -0.06 -12.40 -41.59
N ALA A 9 -0.68 -13.20 -40.72
CA ALA A 9 -1.91 -12.82 -40.03
C ALA A 9 -1.53 -12.17 -38.67
N PRO A 10 -2.11 -11.00 -38.30
CA PRO A 10 -1.87 -10.43 -36.98
C PRO A 10 -2.54 -11.33 -35.93
N GLY A 11 -1.75 -11.86 -34.98
CA GLY A 11 -2.25 -12.69 -33.89
C GLY A 11 -1.63 -14.08 -33.74
N SER A 12 -0.74 -14.51 -34.63
CA SER A 12 -0.05 -15.81 -34.54
C SER A 12 1.42 -15.69 -34.11
N SER A 13 1.66 -15.05 -32.98
CA SER A 13 2.92 -15.23 -32.24
C SER A 13 2.73 -16.38 -31.25
N PRO A 14 3.58 -17.42 -31.23
CA PRO A 14 3.50 -18.41 -30.17
C PRO A 14 3.88 -17.72 -28.87
N VAL A 15 2.89 -17.48 -28.01
CA VAL A 15 3.12 -17.08 -26.62
C VAL A 15 3.84 -18.24 -25.95
N ARG A 16 5.17 -18.18 -25.94
CA ARG A 16 5.99 -19.01 -25.07
C ARG A 16 5.62 -18.57 -23.66
N ARG A 17 4.71 -19.30 -23.00
CA ARG A 17 4.50 -19.15 -21.55
C ARG A 17 5.90 -19.20 -20.94
N ARG A 18 6.35 -18.07 -20.38
CA ARG A 18 7.52 -18.06 -19.52
C ARG A 18 7.19 -19.06 -18.42
N SER A 19 7.85 -20.23 -18.44
CA SER A 19 7.99 -21.00 -17.21
C SER A 19 8.50 -20.01 -16.18
N SER A 20 7.76 -19.90 -15.08
CA SER A 20 8.20 -19.23 -13.87
C SER A 20 9.69 -19.50 -13.68
N SER A 21 10.47 -18.42 -13.68
CA SER A 21 11.81 -18.40 -13.11
C SER A 21 11.76 -19.26 -11.87
N GLN A 22 12.71 -20.19 -11.74
CA GLN A 22 12.87 -21.04 -10.57
C GLN A 22 12.93 -20.15 -9.33
N VAL A 23 11.75 -19.90 -8.75
CA VAL A 23 11.60 -19.84 -7.31
C VAL A 23 12.07 -21.22 -6.89
N CYS A 24 13.19 -21.28 -6.16
CA CYS A 24 13.42 -22.40 -5.28
C CYS A 24 12.18 -22.46 -4.40
N GLN A 25 11.24 -23.31 -4.80
CA GLN A 25 10.17 -23.77 -3.96
C GLN A 25 10.87 -24.67 -2.94
N GLU A 26 11.52 -24.03 -1.96
CA GLU A 26 11.52 -24.58 -0.63
C GLU A 26 10.05 -24.80 -0.33
N VAL A 27 9.65 -26.06 -0.50
CA VAL A 27 8.51 -26.63 0.19
C VAL A 27 8.57 -26.00 1.59
N LEU A 28 7.56 -25.22 1.94
CA LEU A 28 7.22 -24.98 3.32
C LEU A 28 7.09 -26.38 3.93
N ARG A 29 8.22 -26.90 4.41
CA ARG A 29 8.23 -27.88 5.47
C ARG A 29 7.36 -27.19 6.50
N ASP A 30 6.24 -27.82 6.82
CA ASP A 30 5.65 -27.72 8.14
C ASP A 30 6.79 -28.06 9.11
N THR A 31 7.61 -27.07 9.45
CA THR A 31 8.20 -26.97 10.78
C THR A 31 7.03 -26.66 11.68
N GLY A 32 6.17 -27.67 11.87
CA GLY A 32 5.15 -27.66 12.90
C GLY A 32 5.90 -27.34 14.18
N ALA A 33 5.67 -26.14 14.70
CA ALA A 33 6.31 -25.69 15.92
C ALA A 33 6.08 -26.78 16.97
N MET A 34 7.14 -27.16 17.68
CA MET A 34 7.04 -28.19 18.73
C MET A 34 5.85 -27.83 19.64
N PRO A 35 5.00 -28.77 20.05
CA PRO A 35 3.81 -28.45 20.84
C PRO A 35 4.11 -27.60 22.07
N GLY A 36 5.28 -27.79 22.69
CA GLY A 36 5.78 -26.96 23.80
C GLY A 36 6.05 -25.48 23.44
N MET A 37 6.52 -25.19 22.22
CA MET A 37 6.72 -23.81 21.76
C MET A 37 5.39 -23.12 21.48
N ILE A 38 4.40 -23.85 20.96
CA ILE A 38 3.05 -23.34 20.73
C ILE A 38 2.40 -22.97 22.07
N THR A 39 2.44 -23.87 23.05
CA THR A 39 1.88 -23.61 24.38
C THR A 39 2.60 -22.46 25.08
N PHE A 40 3.93 -22.40 24.98
CA PHE A 40 4.70 -21.29 25.53
C PHE A 40 4.30 -19.94 24.91
N SER A 41 4.20 -19.88 23.58
CA SER A 41 3.81 -18.65 22.86
C SER A 41 2.40 -18.20 23.24
N GLN A 42 1.46 -19.14 23.37
CA GLN A 42 0.10 -18.86 23.82
C GLN A 42 0.06 -18.33 25.26
N GLU A 43 0.80 -18.95 26.18
CA GLU A 43 0.84 -18.54 27.58
C GLU A 43 1.53 -17.18 27.77
N TYR A 44 2.62 -16.94 27.03
CA TYR A 44 3.33 -15.66 27.02
C TYR A 44 2.44 -14.51 26.54
N VAL A 45 1.69 -14.73 25.45
CA VAL A 45 0.72 -13.74 24.95
C VAL A 45 -0.39 -13.49 25.97
N ALA A 46 -0.95 -14.54 26.54
CA ALA A 46 -2.09 -14.46 27.46
C ALA A 46 -1.76 -13.81 28.81
N LYS A 47 -0.52 -13.91 29.29
CA LYS A 47 -0.09 -13.43 30.60
C LYS A 47 0.78 -12.18 30.49
N GLU A 48 2.07 -12.39 30.21
CA GLU A 48 3.12 -11.36 30.25
C GLU A 48 2.82 -10.23 29.26
N LEU A 49 2.56 -10.60 28.00
CA LEU A 49 2.36 -9.63 26.93
C LEU A 49 1.06 -8.83 27.13
N THR A 50 0.00 -9.51 27.58
CA THR A 50 -1.27 -8.87 27.92
C THR A 50 -1.07 -7.82 29.02
N GLN A 51 -0.45 -8.16 30.13
CA GLN A 51 -0.20 -7.23 31.24
C GLN A 51 0.67 -6.04 30.83
N SER A 52 1.70 -6.29 30.02
CA SER A 52 2.56 -5.25 29.47
C SER A 52 1.77 -4.26 28.60
N PHE A 53 0.96 -4.76 27.66
CA PHE A 53 0.15 -3.91 26.79
C PHE A 53 -0.91 -3.13 27.54
N PHE A 54 -1.57 -3.71 28.56
CA PHE A 54 -2.49 -2.96 29.41
C PHE A 54 -1.79 -1.77 30.07
N THR A 55 -0.59 -1.98 30.61
CA THR A 55 0.19 -0.92 31.25
C THR A 55 0.59 0.17 30.25
N ILE A 56 1.03 -0.21 29.05
CA ILE A 56 1.44 0.72 28.00
C ILE A 56 0.24 1.54 27.51
N VAL A 57 -0.87 0.89 27.18
CA VAL A 57 -2.09 1.55 26.69
C VAL A 57 -2.64 2.51 27.74
N GLN A 58 -2.69 2.12 29.02
CA GLN A 58 -3.09 3.02 30.11
C GLN A 58 -2.16 4.24 30.24
N LYS A 59 -0.85 4.05 30.11
CA LYS A 59 0.12 5.15 30.15
C LYS A 59 -0.09 6.12 28.99
N ILE A 60 -0.31 5.62 27.78
CA ILE A 60 -0.58 6.44 26.58
C ILE A 60 -1.89 7.20 26.75
N GLN A 61 -2.96 6.54 27.18
CA GLN A 61 -4.27 7.17 27.38
C GLN A 61 -4.20 8.31 28.41
N ARG A 62 -3.45 8.13 29.50
CA ARG A 62 -3.30 9.16 30.54
C ARG A 62 -2.39 10.32 30.14
N LYS A 63 -1.28 10.04 29.45
CA LYS A 63 -0.24 11.05 29.17
C LYS A 63 -0.42 11.76 27.82
N VAL A 64 -1.04 11.10 26.85
CA VAL A 64 -1.04 11.53 25.45
C VAL A 64 -2.47 11.86 25.00
N SER A 65 -3.45 11.00 25.30
CA SER A 65 -4.83 11.21 24.86
C SER A 65 -5.56 12.34 25.61
N ALA A 66 -5.09 12.75 26.78
CA ALA A 66 -5.64 13.91 27.49
C ALA A 66 -5.35 15.26 26.80
N SER A 67 -4.37 15.30 25.89
CA SER A 67 -3.95 16.52 25.17
C SER A 67 -4.53 16.63 23.76
N CYS A 68 -5.19 15.60 23.24
CA CYS A 68 -5.64 15.54 21.85
C CYS A 68 -7.16 15.80 21.75
N HIS A 69 -7.56 17.00 21.34
CA HIS A 69 -8.94 17.27 20.93
C HIS A 69 -9.25 16.49 19.64
N ALA A 70 -10.39 15.78 19.63
CA ALA A 70 -10.72 14.66 18.74
C ALA A 70 -10.84 14.94 17.22
N ARG A 71 -10.44 16.12 16.72
CA ARG A 71 -10.76 16.54 15.35
C ARG A 71 -9.57 16.90 14.45
N GLU A 72 -8.37 17.05 14.99
CA GLU A 72 -7.17 17.33 14.18
C GLU A 72 -6.21 16.12 14.18
N PRO A 73 -5.53 15.84 13.05
CA PRO A 73 -4.46 14.85 13.01
C PRO A 73 -3.44 15.22 14.07
N SER A 74 -3.13 14.32 14.99
CA SER A 74 -2.17 14.64 16.04
C SER A 74 -0.77 14.74 15.45
N ASP A 75 -0.04 15.82 15.73
CA ASP A 75 1.39 16.04 15.38
C ASP A 75 2.34 14.92 15.84
N LEU A 76 1.82 13.99 16.63
CA LEU A 76 2.52 12.84 17.16
C LEU A 76 2.81 11.76 16.10
N PHE A 77 2.08 11.75 14.98
CA PHE A 77 2.30 10.76 13.92
C PHE A 77 3.20 11.31 12.82
N PRO A 78 4.23 10.56 12.41
CA PRO A 78 5.09 10.99 11.32
C PRO A 78 4.31 10.97 10.00
N VAL A 79 4.43 12.07 9.24
CA VAL A 79 3.90 12.15 7.88
C VAL A 79 4.92 11.53 6.93
N LEU A 80 4.78 10.22 6.73
CA LEU A 80 5.61 9.45 5.80
C LEU A 80 4.97 9.38 4.40
N PRO A 81 5.76 9.12 3.35
CA PRO A 81 5.22 8.89 2.01
C PRO A 81 4.20 7.73 2.04
N GLY A 82 3.04 7.95 1.41
CA GLY A 82 1.94 6.99 1.40
C GLY A 82 1.00 7.04 2.63
N SER A 83 1.24 7.95 3.58
CA SER A 83 0.29 8.20 4.68
C SER A 83 -1.03 8.76 4.13
N HIS A 84 -2.15 8.13 4.50
CA HIS A 84 -3.48 8.53 4.00
C HIS A 84 -4.61 8.39 5.02
N LEU A 85 -4.32 7.81 6.19
CA LEU A 85 -5.28 7.66 7.27
C LEU A 85 -5.14 8.83 8.24
N PRO A 86 -6.25 9.48 8.65
CA PRO A 86 -6.22 10.47 9.73
C PRO A 86 -6.10 9.74 11.07
N LEU A 87 -4.88 9.67 11.61
CA LEU A 87 -4.58 9.02 12.89
C LEU A 87 -4.71 10.05 14.02
N ASN A 88 -5.68 9.83 14.92
CA ASN A 88 -5.98 10.79 16.00
C ASN A 88 -5.80 10.18 17.41
N ASN A 89 -5.91 8.85 17.55
CA ASN A 89 -5.86 8.18 18.85
C ASN A 89 -4.65 7.23 18.92
N PRO A 90 -3.54 7.62 19.55
CA PRO A 90 -2.32 6.82 19.60
C PRO A 90 -2.50 5.48 20.34
N ALA A 91 -3.36 5.43 21.35
CA ALA A 91 -3.65 4.18 22.05
C ALA A 91 -4.40 3.20 21.14
N LEU A 92 -5.39 3.68 20.38
CA LEU A 92 -6.15 2.87 19.43
C LEU A 92 -5.25 2.36 18.29
N GLU A 93 -4.41 3.22 17.72
CA GLU A 93 -3.51 2.84 16.64
C GLU A 93 -2.45 1.84 17.09
N LEU A 94 -1.89 1.99 18.30
CA LEU A 94 -1.00 0.99 18.88
C LEU A 94 -1.67 -0.39 18.97
N ILE A 95 -2.91 -0.45 19.49
CA ILE A 95 -3.66 -1.70 19.61
C ILE A 95 -3.85 -2.33 18.23
N LYS A 96 -4.26 -1.55 17.23
CA LYS A 96 -4.45 -2.04 15.85
C LYS A 96 -3.18 -2.65 15.28
N TYR A 97 -2.07 -1.91 15.32
CA TYR A 97 -0.81 -2.34 14.71
C TYR A 97 -0.24 -3.59 15.38
N VAL A 98 -0.13 -3.56 16.71
CA VAL A 98 0.41 -4.68 17.49
C VAL A 98 -0.45 -5.93 17.32
N CYS A 99 -1.77 -5.83 17.51
CA CYS A 99 -2.64 -7.00 17.38
C CYS A 99 -2.65 -7.52 15.94
N LYS A 100 -2.51 -6.66 14.92
CA LYS A 100 -2.41 -7.12 13.54
C LYS A 100 -1.13 -7.90 13.29
N VAL A 101 0.01 -7.41 13.76
CA VAL A 101 1.29 -8.13 13.65
C VAL A 101 1.24 -9.47 14.38
N LEU A 102 0.75 -9.50 15.61
CA LEU A 102 0.61 -10.74 16.37
C LEU A 102 -0.37 -11.74 15.73
N SER A 103 -1.40 -11.24 15.03
CA SER A 103 -2.36 -12.09 14.31
C SER A 103 -1.78 -12.78 13.07
N LEU A 104 -0.55 -12.45 12.66
CA LEU A 104 0.14 -13.15 11.57
C LEU A 104 0.56 -14.57 11.98
N ASP A 105 0.73 -14.84 13.28
CA ASP A 105 0.97 -16.19 13.78
C ASP A 105 -0.36 -16.90 14.12
N ALA A 106 -0.67 -17.94 13.34
CA ALA A 106 -1.89 -18.72 13.49
C ALA A 106 -2.03 -19.35 14.88
N ASN A 107 -0.91 -19.67 15.54
CA ASN A 107 -0.88 -20.37 16.83
C ASN A 107 -1.42 -19.55 18.00
N VAL A 108 -1.40 -18.22 17.90
CA VAL A 108 -1.77 -17.30 19.00
C VAL A 108 -3.04 -16.50 18.72
N THR A 109 -3.70 -16.74 17.59
CA THR A 109 -4.90 -16.00 17.12
C THR A 109 -5.96 -15.81 18.19
N ASN A 110 -6.30 -16.86 18.95
CA ASN A 110 -7.32 -16.79 20.02
C ASN A 110 -6.91 -15.86 21.17
N GLN A 111 -5.64 -15.93 21.58
CA GLN A 111 -5.10 -15.08 22.65
C GLN A 111 -5.03 -13.62 22.20
N VAL A 112 -4.62 -13.38 20.95
CA VAL A 112 -4.59 -12.04 20.34
C VAL A 112 -5.99 -11.45 20.21
N THR A 113 -6.98 -12.26 19.84
CA THR A 113 -8.39 -11.82 19.75
C THR A 113 -8.93 -11.41 21.11
N LYS A 114 -8.63 -12.20 22.15
CA LYS A 114 -8.99 -11.85 23.54
C LYS A 114 -8.29 -10.57 23.98
N LEU A 115 -6.96 -10.47 23.77
CA LEU A 115 -6.17 -9.28 24.09
C LEU A 115 -6.75 -8.03 23.41
N ARG A 116 -7.03 -8.11 22.11
CA ARG A 116 -7.61 -7.01 21.34
C ARG A 116 -8.93 -6.55 21.94
N ARG A 117 -9.85 -7.48 22.26
CA ARG A 117 -11.14 -7.15 22.87
C ARG A 117 -10.95 -6.45 24.23
N ASP A 118 -10.08 -6.99 25.07
CA ASP A 118 -9.91 -6.49 26.43
C ASP A 118 -9.19 -5.12 26.42
N LEU A 119 -8.26 -4.87 25.49
CA LEU A 119 -7.62 -3.56 25.28
C LEU A 119 -8.58 -2.53 24.66
N LEU A 120 -9.44 -2.92 23.71
CA LEU A 120 -10.45 -2.02 23.15
C LEU A 120 -11.48 -1.60 24.19
N ARG A 121 -11.85 -2.51 25.09
CA ARG A 121 -12.71 -2.19 26.24
C ARG A 121 -12.07 -1.17 27.18
N LEU A 122 -10.75 -1.23 27.40
CA LEU A 122 -10.03 -0.26 28.23
C LEU A 122 -10.12 1.17 27.68
N ILE A 123 -10.12 1.33 26.35
CA ILE A 123 -10.23 2.64 25.69
C ILE A 123 -11.67 3.00 25.29
N GLU A 124 -12.66 2.23 25.75
CA GLU A 124 -14.10 2.43 25.48
C GLU A 124 -14.48 2.45 23.99
N VAL A 125 -13.72 1.72 23.15
CA VAL A 125 -14.01 1.56 21.72
C VAL A 125 -14.63 0.19 21.47
N GLY A 126 -15.76 0.16 20.76
CA GLY A 126 -16.42 -1.11 20.40
C GLY A 126 -15.57 -1.96 19.45
N GLU A 127 -15.53 -3.28 19.69
CA GLU A 127 -14.70 -4.21 18.92
C GLU A 127 -15.05 -4.28 17.42
N PHE A 128 -16.34 -4.08 17.11
CA PHE A 128 -16.89 -4.06 15.75
C PHE A 128 -17.03 -2.65 15.17
N SER A 129 -16.58 -1.61 15.88
CA SER A 129 -16.62 -0.26 15.35
C SER A 129 -15.73 -0.14 14.11
N ALA A 130 -16.14 0.68 13.14
CA ALA A 130 -15.31 0.99 11.97
C ALA A 130 -13.95 1.58 12.39
N ALA A 131 -13.94 2.34 13.49
CA ALA A 131 -12.72 2.90 14.07
C ALA A 131 -11.75 1.83 14.59
N ALA A 132 -12.22 0.66 15.05
CA ALA A 132 -11.34 -0.40 15.55
C ALA A 132 -10.73 -1.26 14.44
N GLN A 133 -11.29 -1.25 13.23
CA GLN A 133 -10.79 -2.06 12.13
C GLN A 133 -9.38 -1.60 11.73
N PHE A 134 -8.47 -2.57 11.58
CA PHE A 134 -7.13 -2.28 11.09
C PHE A 134 -7.23 -1.91 9.60
N ARG A 135 -6.62 -0.79 9.24
CA ARG A 135 -6.36 -0.39 7.86
C ARG A 135 -4.87 -0.12 7.75
N ASP A 136 -4.24 -0.57 6.67
CA ASP A 136 -2.81 -0.29 6.44
C ASP A 136 -2.63 1.24 6.36
N PRO A 137 -1.79 1.86 7.21
CA PRO A 137 -1.58 3.30 7.19
C PRO A 137 -0.77 3.77 5.98
N CYS A 138 -0.01 2.87 5.34
CA CYS A 138 0.89 3.19 4.25
C CYS A 138 0.41 2.61 2.92
N ARG A 139 0.04 3.47 1.98
CA ARG A 139 -0.12 3.10 0.58
C ARG A 139 1.25 3.05 -0.06
N SER A 140 1.79 1.84 -0.19
CA SER A 140 3.06 1.61 -0.88
C SER A 140 2.93 1.80 -2.39
N TYR A 141 3.96 2.39 -2.99
CA TYR A 141 4.18 2.37 -4.43
C TYR A 141 5.51 1.69 -4.73
N VAL A 142 5.45 0.62 -5.49
CA VAL A 142 6.61 -0.20 -5.84
C VAL A 142 7.01 0.10 -7.28
N LEU A 143 8.23 0.59 -7.46
CA LEU A 143 8.83 0.77 -8.78
C LEU A 143 9.45 -0.57 -9.21
N PRO A 144 8.99 -1.18 -10.32
CA PRO A 144 9.49 -2.48 -10.74
C PRO A 144 10.89 -2.37 -11.35
N GLU A 145 11.69 -3.42 -11.15
CA GLU A 145 12.94 -3.68 -11.90
C GLU A 145 13.96 -2.51 -11.87
N VAL A 146 14.17 -1.89 -10.69
CA VAL A 146 15.16 -0.82 -10.52
C VAL A 146 16.58 -1.40 -10.50
N ILE A 147 17.39 -0.97 -11.46
CA ILE A 147 18.78 -1.44 -11.63
C ILE A 147 19.77 -0.48 -10.95
N CYS A 148 20.58 -1.00 -10.04
CA CYS A 148 21.67 -0.24 -9.44
C CYS A 148 22.79 0.02 -10.46
N ARG A 149 23.15 1.29 -10.69
CA ARG A 149 24.24 1.67 -11.61
C ARG A 149 25.64 1.21 -11.16
N ASN A 150 25.81 0.90 -9.87
CA ASN A 150 27.11 0.50 -9.31
C ASN A 150 27.38 -1.01 -9.39
N CYS A 151 26.40 -1.85 -9.02
CA CYS A 151 26.57 -3.31 -9.00
C CYS A 151 25.63 -4.08 -9.94
N ASN A 152 24.80 -3.40 -10.73
CA ASN A 152 23.79 -3.99 -11.63
C ASN A 152 22.75 -4.89 -10.93
N PHE A 153 22.64 -4.80 -9.61
CA PHE A 153 21.59 -5.51 -8.87
C PHE A 153 20.23 -4.91 -9.23
N CYS A 154 19.33 -5.78 -9.69
CA CYS A 154 17.97 -5.44 -10.08
C CYS A 154 17.01 -5.88 -8.99
N ARG A 155 16.14 -4.98 -8.54
CA ARG A 155 15.09 -5.29 -7.57
C ARG A 155 13.91 -4.34 -7.74
N ASP A 156 12.76 -4.78 -7.24
CA ASP A 156 11.65 -3.87 -7.02
C ASP A 156 11.96 -2.97 -5.81
N LEU A 157 11.63 -1.69 -5.92
CA LEU A 157 11.91 -0.67 -4.92
C LEU A 157 10.59 -0.09 -4.39
N ASP A 158 10.28 -0.33 -3.11
CA ASP A 158 9.12 0.31 -2.45
C ASP A 158 9.52 1.71 -1.98
N LEU A 159 9.02 2.74 -2.66
CA LEU A 159 9.43 4.11 -2.41
C LEU A 159 8.93 4.66 -1.06
N CYS A 160 7.88 4.04 -0.51
CA CYS A 160 7.30 4.43 0.77
C CYS A 160 7.97 3.72 1.95
N LYS A 161 8.48 2.49 1.74
CA LYS A 161 8.99 1.62 2.82
C LYS A 161 10.51 1.45 2.82
N ASP A 162 11.18 1.46 1.65
CA ASP A 162 12.61 1.16 1.51
C ASP A 162 13.53 2.38 1.70
N SER A 163 13.03 3.45 2.32
CA SER A 163 13.85 4.64 2.60
C SER A 163 15.00 4.27 3.53
N ALA A 164 16.25 4.59 3.15
CA ALA A 164 17.34 4.56 4.10
C ALA A 164 17.09 5.66 5.13
N ALA A 165 17.08 5.30 6.42
CA ALA A 165 16.64 6.13 7.52
C ALA A 165 16.99 7.61 7.34
N SER A 166 15.96 8.46 7.25
CA SER A 166 16.13 9.90 7.36
C SER A 166 16.81 10.21 8.69
N SER A 167 17.85 11.03 8.67
CA SER A 167 18.35 11.61 9.92
C SER A 167 17.21 12.42 10.54
N GLN A 168 16.93 12.21 11.83
CA GLN A 168 15.89 12.94 12.56
C GLN A 168 16.11 14.46 12.56
N ASP A 169 17.32 14.90 12.19
CA ASP A 169 17.72 16.31 12.14
C ASP A 169 17.36 17.04 10.83
N GLY A 170 16.66 16.38 9.87
CA GLY A 170 16.18 17.04 8.64
C GLY A 170 17.26 17.62 7.73
N SER A 171 18.53 17.33 8.02
CA SER A 171 19.70 17.92 7.34
C SER A 171 20.08 17.21 6.04
N VAL A 172 19.64 15.96 5.87
CA VAL A 172 19.90 15.16 4.66
C VAL A 172 18.56 14.69 4.11
N PRO A 173 18.27 14.93 2.82
CA PRO A 173 17.05 14.42 2.21
C PRO A 173 17.04 12.88 2.29
N PRO A 174 15.88 12.28 2.56
CA PRO A 174 15.74 10.83 2.57
C PRO A 174 16.18 10.27 1.20
N SER A 175 16.87 9.13 1.20
CA SER A 175 17.39 8.53 -0.03
C SER A 175 17.22 7.02 -0.03
N TRP A 176 17.22 6.43 -1.22
CA TRP A 176 17.15 4.97 -1.37
C TRP A 176 18.53 4.42 -1.65
N VAL A 177 18.84 3.28 -1.04
CA VAL A 177 20.13 2.59 -1.21
C VAL A 177 19.92 1.20 -1.79
N CYS A 178 20.93 0.75 -2.55
CA CYS A 178 20.98 -0.60 -3.06
C CYS A 178 21.18 -1.61 -1.92
N SER A 179 20.34 -2.63 -1.83
CA SER A 179 20.46 -3.67 -0.79
C SER A 179 21.76 -4.47 -0.85
N SER A 180 22.40 -4.53 -2.03
CA SER A 180 23.64 -5.30 -2.26
C SER A 180 24.91 -4.49 -1.98
N CYS A 181 25.04 -3.29 -2.56
CA CYS A 181 26.28 -2.49 -2.45
C CYS A 181 26.14 -1.22 -1.60
N GLN A 182 24.96 -0.93 -1.05
CA GLN A 182 24.64 0.27 -0.27
C GLN A 182 24.87 1.61 -1.00
N ALA A 183 25.14 1.57 -2.31
CA ALA A 183 25.22 2.77 -3.13
C ALA A 183 23.83 3.43 -3.24
N PRO A 184 23.74 4.78 -3.17
CA PRO A 184 22.49 5.49 -3.32
C PRO A 184 21.97 5.36 -4.76
N TYR A 185 20.65 5.23 -4.91
CA TYR A 185 20.00 5.34 -6.20
C TYR A 185 19.93 6.81 -6.64
N ASP A 186 19.93 7.02 -7.96
CA ASP A 186 19.81 8.34 -8.55
C ASP A 186 18.35 8.84 -8.46
N THR A 187 18.11 9.83 -7.60
CA THR A 187 16.79 10.41 -7.36
C THR A 187 16.18 10.97 -8.65
N ALA A 188 16.96 11.56 -9.55
CA ALA A 188 16.46 12.11 -10.81
C ALA A 188 15.98 11.00 -11.76
N ALA A 189 16.66 9.85 -11.76
CA ALA A 189 16.23 8.69 -12.54
C ALA A 189 14.92 8.09 -11.98
N ILE A 190 14.78 8.04 -10.66
CA ILE A 190 13.54 7.60 -10.00
C ILE A 190 12.41 8.58 -10.30
N GLU A 191 12.66 9.89 -10.23
CA GLU A 191 11.68 10.92 -10.56
C GLU A 191 11.18 10.77 -12.00
N ALA A 192 12.08 10.59 -12.98
CA ALA A 192 11.71 10.35 -14.37
C ALA A 192 10.85 9.08 -14.53
N ALA A 193 11.22 7.98 -13.85
CA ALA A 193 10.46 6.74 -13.87
C ALA A 193 9.06 6.90 -13.24
N LEU A 194 8.93 7.72 -12.20
CA LEU A 194 7.64 8.06 -11.59
C LEU A 194 6.76 8.89 -12.51
N VAL A 195 7.32 9.86 -13.22
CA VAL A 195 6.59 10.63 -14.23
C VAL A 195 6.09 9.73 -15.34
N GLU A 196 6.93 8.84 -15.87
CA GLU A 196 6.50 7.85 -16.85
C GLU A 196 5.38 6.94 -16.31
N ALA A 197 5.50 6.51 -15.05
CA ALA A 197 4.49 5.67 -14.44
C ALA A 197 3.16 6.42 -14.27
N LEU A 198 3.19 7.68 -13.83
CA LEU A 198 2.01 8.54 -13.74
C LEU A 198 1.34 8.72 -15.10
N GLN A 199 2.12 8.95 -16.17
CA GLN A 199 1.60 9.04 -17.54
C GLN A 199 0.98 7.73 -18.01
N LYS A 200 1.60 6.58 -17.72
CA LYS A 200 1.04 5.26 -18.02
C LYS A 200 -0.28 5.02 -17.28
N GLN A 201 -0.38 5.41 -16.00
CA GLN A 201 -1.60 5.33 -15.22
C GLN A 201 -2.70 6.25 -15.77
N LEU A 202 -2.35 7.47 -16.16
CA LEU A 202 -3.29 8.39 -16.81
C LEU A 202 -3.80 7.81 -18.14
N MET A 203 -2.92 7.26 -18.95
CA MET A 203 -3.29 6.60 -20.21
C MET A 203 -4.27 5.44 -19.95
N ALA A 204 -3.99 4.61 -18.95
CA ALA A 204 -4.87 3.52 -18.55
C ALA A 204 -6.24 4.03 -18.08
N PHE A 205 -6.29 5.14 -17.35
CA PHE A 205 -7.55 5.76 -16.91
C PHE A 205 -8.36 6.34 -18.09
N VAL A 206 -7.71 6.96 -19.08
CA VAL A 206 -8.39 7.54 -20.25
C VAL A 206 -8.88 6.46 -21.21
N LEU A 207 -8.08 5.40 -21.41
CA LEU A 207 -8.39 4.29 -22.31
C LEU A 207 -9.17 3.15 -21.64
N GLN A 208 -9.61 3.34 -20.40
CA GLN A 208 -10.30 2.30 -19.66
C GLN A 208 -11.62 1.89 -20.35
N ASP A 209 -11.97 0.61 -20.18
CA ASP A 209 -13.28 0.14 -20.59
C ASP A 209 -14.38 0.69 -19.69
N LEU A 210 -15.58 0.79 -20.25
CA LEU A 210 -16.80 1.04 -19.48
C LEU A 210 -17.58 -0.26 -19.29
N VAL A 211 -18.11 -0.48 -18.09
CA VAL A 211 -18.87 -1.69 -17.75
C VAL A 211 -20.31 -1.32 -17.40
N CYS A 212 -21.25 -2.10 -17.90
CA CYS A 212 -22.67 -1.93 -17.57
C CYS A 212 -22.95 -2.32 -16.11
N ARG A 213 -23.58 -1.43 -15.35
CA ARG A 213 -23.93 -1.69 -13.93
C ARG A 213 -24.88 -2.87 -13.72
N LYS A 214 -25.73 -3.19 -14.70
CA LYS A 214 -26.74 -4.24 -14.59
C LYS A 214 -26.21 -5.62 -14.99
N CYS A 215 -25.71 -5.76 -16.22
CA CYS A 215 -25.27 -7.05 -16.75
C CYS A 215 -23.77 -7.33 -16.62
N GLN A 216 -22.99 -6.36 -16.13
CA GLN A 216 -21.52 -6.45 -16.04
C GLN A 216 -20.81 -6.69 -17.39
N GLY A 217 -21.49 -6.43 -18.50
CA GLY A 217 -20.92 -6.49 -19.84
C GLY A 217 -20.06 -5.27 -20.15
N VAL A 218 -18.96 -5.48 -20.88
CA VAL A 218 -18.06 -4.42 -21.37
C VAL A 218 -18.70 -3.68 -22.54
N LYS A 219 -18.51 -2.37 -22.61
CA LYS A 219 -18.99 -1.53 -23.71
C LYS A 219 -18.16 -1.75 -24.97
N GLU A 220 -18.76 -2.36 -25.99
CA GLU A 220 -18.06 -2.72 -27.24
C GLU A 220 -18.04 -1.61 -28.30
N ALA A 221 -18.99 -0.67 -28.26
CA ALA A 221 -19.12 0.40 -29.25
C ALA A 221 -19.06 1.78 -28.58
N HIS A 222 -18.53 2.80 -29.28
CA HIS A 222 -18.28 4.11 -28.69
C HIS A 222 -19.56 4.96 -28.48
N MET A 223 -20.45 5.00 -29.46
CA MET A 223 -21.61 5.91 -29.48
C MET A 223 -22.75 5.57 -28.50
N PRO A 224 -23.06 4.29 -28.17
CA PRO A 224 -24.18 4.00 -27.27
C PRO A 224 -24.03 4.64 -25.89
N LEU A 225 -25.07 5.35 -25.45
CA LEU A 225 -25.14 5.92 -24.10
C LEU A 225 -25.52 4.87 -23.05
N TYR A 226 -26.36 3.90 -23.45
CA TYR A 226 -26.86 2.83 -22.59
C TYR A 226 -26.51 1.46 -23.15
N CYS A 227 -26.42 0.47 -22.27
CA CYS A 227 -26.26 -0.92 -22.64
C CYS A 227 -27.55 -1.47 -23.28
N SER A 228 -27.44 -2.59 -24.01
CA SER A 228 -28.59 -3.32 -24.59
C SER A 228 -29.60 -3.78 -23.53
N CYS A 229 -29.19 -3.95 -22.27
CA CYS A 229 -30.06 -4.23 -21.13
C CYS A 229 -30.67 -2.97 -20.48
N ALA A 230 -30.61 -1.81 -21.14
CA ALA A 230 -31.01 -0.52 -20.61
C ALA A 230 -30.32 -0.16 -19.28
N GLY A 231 -29.05 -0.57 -19.12
CA GLY A 231 -28.21 -0.22 -17.97
C GLY A 231 -27.20 0.87 -18.31
N ASP A 232 -26.88 1.70 -17.33
CA ASP A 232 -25.83 2.72 -17.44
C ASP A 232 -24.44 2.09 -17.43
N PHE A 233 -23.55 2.69 -18.19
CA PHE A 233 -22.13 2.36 -18.18
C PHE A 233 -21.41 3.11 -17.05
N ALA A 234 -20.46 2.45 -16.41
CA ALA A 234 -19.62 2.99 -15.35
C ALA A 234 -18.14 2.79 -15.69
N LEU A 235 -17.29 3.64 -15.11
CA LEU A 235 -15.85 3.51 -15.16
C LEU A 235 -15.41 2.21 -14.47
N THR A 236 -14.45 1.51 -15.06
CA THR A 236 -13.78 0.35 -14.44
C THR A 236 -12.80 0.79 -13.36
N ILE A 237 -12.08 1.88 -13.62
CA ILE A 237 -11.22 2.60 -12.67
C ILE A 237 -11.97 3.86 -12.24
N SER A 238 -12.42 3.89 -10.99
CA SER A 238 -13.14 5.06 -10.48
C SER A 238 -12.22 6.28 -10.38
N SER A 239 -12.79 7.48 -10.57
CA SER A 239 -12.06 8.74 -10.39
C SER A 239 -11.44 8.86 -8.99
N GLN A 240 -12.14 8.36 -7.96
CA GLN A 240 -11.62 8.33 -6.60
C GLN A 240 -10.40 7.42 -6.49
N ALA A 241 -10.43 6.21 -7.06
CA ALA A 241 -9.29 5.29 -7.04
C ALA A 241 -8.08 5.90 -7.76
N PHE A 242 -8.29 6.58 -8.89
CA PHE A 242 -7.22 7.25 -9.61
C PHE A 242 -6.61 8.41 -8.80
N ARG A 243 -7.45 9.24 -8.17
CA ARG A 243 -7.01 10.32 -7.26
C ARG A 243 -6.21 9.78 -6.08
N ASP A 244 -6.69 8.69 -5.49
CA ASP A 244 -6.07 7.93 -4.42
C ASP A 244 -4.68 7.38 -4.79
N HIS A 245 -4.45 7.10 -6.07
CA HIS A 245 -3.11 6.77 -6.60
C HIS A 245 -2.25 8.03 -6.76
N ILE A 246 -2.80 9.09 -7.36
CA ILE A 246 -2.10 10.38 -7.53
C ILE A 246 -1.61 10.94 -6.19
N SER A 247 -2.41 10.84 -5.13
CA SER A 247 -2.01 11.31 -3.80
C SER A 247 -0.75 10.62 -3.28
N VAL A 248 -0.53 9.35 -3.62
CA VAL A 248 0.69 8.62 -3.24
C VAL A 248 1.90 9.19 -3.96
N PHE A 249 1.79 9.43 -5.28
CA PHE A 249 2.86 10.11 -6.04
C PHE A 249 3.15 11.50 -5.48
N GLN A 250 2.11 12.25 -5.10
CA GLN A 250 2.26 13.57 -4.49
C GLN A 250 2.99 13.50 -3.15
N SER A 251 2.62 12.56 -2.26
CA SER A 251 3.30 12.38 -0.98
C SER A 251 4.77 11.97 -1.15
N ILE A 252 5.08 11.10 -2.11
CA ILE A 252 6.46 10.74 -2.44
C ILE A 252 7.22 11.98 -2.93
N ALA A 253 6.64 12.72 -3.86
CA ALA A 253 7.31 13.87 -4.45
C ALA A 253 7.58 14.98 -3.42
N GLN A 254 6.65 15.24 -2.49
CA GLN A 254 6.83 16.17 -1.37
C GLN A 254 7.92 15.71 -0.40
N HIS A 255 7.92 14.43 -0.03
CA HIS A 255 8.86 13.89 0.95
C HIS A 255 10.31 13.84 0.45
N TYR A 256 10.50 13.56 -0.85
CA TYR A 256 11.82 13.43 -1.47
C TYR A 256 12.27 14.68 -2.27
N GLY A 257 11.45 15.74 -2.32
CA GLY A 257 11.80 17.00 -2.99
C GLY A 257 11.86 16.90 -4.52
N MET A 258 10.92 16.17 -5.13
CA MET A 258 10.86 15.96 -6.59
C MET A 258 10.00 17.05 -7.26
N ALA A 259 10.63 18.13 -7.69
CA ALA A 259 9.94 19.32 -8.22
C ALA A 259 9.20 19.03 -9.55
N PHE A 260 9.81 18.28 -10.46
CA PHE A 260 9.23 18.03 -11.79
C PHE A 260 8.02 17.11 -11.70
N LEU A 261 8.07 16.11 -10.82
CA LEU A 261 6.92 15.25 -10.54
C LEU A 261 5.78 16.05 -9.90
N LEU A 262 6.07 16.97 -8.95
CA LEU A 262 5.05 17.83 -8.35
C LEU A 262 4.36 18.72 -9.37
N GLU A 263 5.13 19.42 -10.20
CA GLU A 263 4.57 20.27 -11.26
C GLU A 263 3.67 19.48 -12.22
N THR A 264 4.09 18.26 -12.59
CA THR A 264 3.30 17.37 -13.45
C THR A 264 1.97 16.97 -12.79
N ILE A 265 1.98 16.68 -11.48
CA ILE A 265 0.78 16.34 -10.72
C ILE A 265 -0.15 17.55 -10.57
N GLU A 266 0.39 18.71 -10.24
CA GLU A 266 -0.38 19.95 -10.11
C GLU A 266 -1.06 20.33 -11.43
N TRP A 267 -0.34 20.24 -12.54
CA TRP A 267 -0.89 20.45 -13.87
C TRP A 267 -2.03 19.47 -14.18
N LEU A 268 -1.86 18.19 -13.85
CA LEU A 268 -2.87 17.16 -14.06
C LEU A 268 -4.15 17.43 -13.25
N LEU A 269 -4.00 17.80 -11.97
CA LEU A 269 -5.11 18.13 -11.08
C LEU A 269 -5.82 19.42 -11.50
N HIS A 270 -5.08 20.42 -12.00
CA HIS A 270 -5.66 21.67 -12.50
C HIS A 270 -6.49 21.45 -13.78
N THR A 271 -5.99 20.62 -14.70
CA THR A 271 -6.64 20.35 -15.99
C THR A 271 -7.85 19.41 -15.85
N SER A 272 -7.94 18.67 -14.75
CA SER A 272 -8.96 17.64 -14.53
C SER A 272 -9.85 17.96 -13.32
N PRO A 273 -10.85 18.86 -13.44
CA PRO A 273 -11.70 19.25 -12.32
C PRO A 273 -12.48 18.06 -11.71
N GLN A 274 -12.72 17.00 -12.50
CA GLN A 274 -13.36 15.76 -12.05
C GLN A 274 -12.51 14.97 -11.02
N LEU A 275 -11.23 15.29 -10.86
CA LEU A 275 -10.31 14.68 -9.91
C LEU A 275 -10.08 15.54 -8.65
N GLN A 276 -10.65 16.75 -8.59
CA GLN A 276 -10.46 17.68 -7.47
C GLN A 276 -11.40 17.40 -6.29
N HIS A 277 -12.56 16.79 -6.53
CA HIS A 277 -13.58 16.48 -5.52
C HIS A 277 -13.59 15.01 -5.14
#